data_AF-C4FQR8-F1
#
_entry.id   AF-C4FQR8-F1
#
_cell.length_a   1.000
_cell.length_b   1.000
_cell.length_c   1.000
_cell.angle_alpha   90.00
_cell.angle_beta   90.00
_cell.angle_gamma   90.00
#
_symmetry.space_group_name_H-M   'P 1'
#
loop_
_entity.id
_entity.type
_entity.pdbx_description
1 polymer ?
#
loop_
_entity_poly.entity_id
_entity_poly.type
_entity_poly.pdbx_seq_one_letter_code
_entity_poly.pdbx_strand_id
1 'polypeptide(L)'
;MRVPIYEAVAHYKRNETLPYTEYFGLGFFSKLSLAEKALVDSKILSGFSELNDDSFSITTHYLNDCAHIGEDINYEIVNNKIYGVWYDYDIDDYYTCLGYIGLFSTLKYAEKAIEWYKTWDIFKVHGIECLGINTITLNLRGWTEGFITIYD
;
A
#
# COMPACT_ATOMS: atom_id res chain seq x y z
N MET A 1 -7.96 -5.15 20.60
CA MET A 1 -7.75 -5.99 19.40
C MET A 1 -7.27 -5.08 18.29
N ARG A 2 -6.24 -5.46 17.53
CA ARG A 2 -5.73 -4.64 16.43
C ARG A 2 -6.79 -4.53 15.34
N VAL A 3 -6.88 -3.37 14.71
CA VAL A 3 -7.86 -3.12 13.64
C VAL A 3 -7.25 -3.56 12.31
N PRO A 4 -7.84 -4.53 11.60
CA PRO A 4 -7.36 -4.93 10.28
C PRO A 4 -7.70 -3.86 9.24
N ILE A 5 -6.76 -3.63 8.33
CA ILE A 5 -6.92 -2.82 7.12
C ILE A 5 -6.64 -3.72 5.92
N TYR A 6 -7.54 -3.74 4.95
CA TYR A 6 -7.46 -4.60 3.79
C TYR A 6 -6.97 -3.79 2.60
N GLU A 7 -5.80 -4.11 2.08
CA GLU A 7 -5.29 -3.53 0.84
C GLU A 7 -5.69 -4.44 -0.32
N ALA A 8 -6.44 -3.89 -1.28
CA ALA A 8 -6.74 -4.59 -2.51
C ALA A 8 -5.66 -4.28 -3.54
N VAL A 9 -5.11 -5.32 -4.20
CA VAL A 9 -4.06 -5.15 -5.20
C VAL A 9 -4.34 -5.94 -6.48
N ALA A 10 -3.87 -5.40 -7.61
CA ALA A 10 -3.83 -6.08 -8.90
C ALA A 10 -2.36 -6.27 -9.34
N HIS A 11 -1.93 -7.50 -9.52
CA HIS A 11 -0.60 -7.93 -9.95
C HIS A 11 -0.55 -7.99 -11.47
N TYR A 12 0.32 -7.18 -12.07
CA TYR A 12 0.40 -7.03 -13.53
C TYR A 12 1.43 -7.96 -14.16
N LYS A 13 2.65 -7.97 -13.63
CA LYS A 13 3.75 -8.73 -14.21
C LYS A 13 4.66 -9.29 -13.14
N ARG A 14 4.81 -10.60 -13.13
CA ARG A 14 5.86 -11.27 -12.35
C ARG A 14 7.14 -11.29 -13.18
N ASN A 15 8.24 -10.84 -12.60
CA ASN A 15 9.54 -11.05 -13.21
C ASN A 15 10.04 -12.47 -12.88
N GLU A 16 10.50 -13.23 -13.88
CA GLU A 16 11.00 -14.59 -13.68
C GLU A 16 12.46 -14.63 -13.23
N THR A 17 13.24 -13.58 -13.52
CA THR A 17 14.66 -13.48 -13.14
C THR A 17 14.85 -12.84 -11.76
N LEU A 18 13.88 -12.05 -11.30
CA LEU A 18 13.94 -11.36 -10.02
C LEU A 18 12.64 -11.60 -9.23
N PRO A 19 12.70 -11.74 -7.89
CA PRO A 19 11.58 -12.22 -7.08
C PRO A 19 10.46 -11.18 -6.87
N TYR A 20 10.32 -10.18 -7.74
CA TYR A 20 9.30 -9.13 -7.62
C TYR A 20 8.15 -9.31 -8.61
N THR A 21 7.01 -8.78 -8.20
CA THR A 21 5.79 -8.68 -9.02
C THR A 21 5.35 -7.23 -9.00
N GLU A 22 5.19 -6.63 -10.17
CA GLU A 22 4.61 -5.31 -10.30
C GLU A 22 3.14 -5.39 -9.90
N TYR A 23 2.71 -4.51 -8.99
CA TYR A 23 1.34 -4.48 -8.51
C TYR A 23 0.80 -3.05 -8.44
N PHE A 24 -0.51 -2.94 -8.56
CA PHE A 24 -1.26 -1.70 -8.42
C PHE A 24 -2.09 -1.74 -7.15
N GLY A 25 -1.93 -0.74 -6.28
CA GLY A 25 -2.81 -0.53 -5.14
C GLY A 25 -4.20 -0.07 -5.61
N LEU A 26 -5.21 -0.91 -5.43
CA LEU A 26 -6.60 -0.61 -5.75
C LEU A 26 -7.31 0.15 -4.62
N GLY A 27 -6.69 0.25 -3.45
CA GLY A 27 -7.16 1.04 -2.31
C GLY A 27 -7.02 0.29 -0.99
N PHE A 28 -7.28 1.01 0.10
CA PHE A 28 -7.30 0.47 1.46
C PHE A 28 -8.72 0.51 2.02
N PHE A 29 -9.14 -0.56 2.67
CA PHE A 29 -10.52 -0.76 3.09
C PHE A 29 -10.59 -1.16 4.56
N SER A 30 -11.59 -0.66 5.28
CA SER A 30 -11.82 -1.02 6.69
C SER A 30 -12.60 -2.33 6.87
N LYS A 31 -13.11 -2.91 5.77
CA LYS A 31 -13.85 -4.17 5.76
C LYS A 31 -13.41 -5.04 4.58
N LEU A 32 -13.27 -6.34 4.82
CA LEU A 32 -12.91 -7.31 3.79
C LEU A 32 -13.88 -7.27 2.61
N SER A 33 -15.20 -7.21 2.90
CA SER A 33 -16.23 -7.15 1.86
C SER A 33 -16.14 -5.93 0.94
N LEU A 34 -15.58 -4.82 1.42
CA LEU A 34 -15.36 -3.63 0.58
C LEU A 34 -14.14 -3.81 -0.33
N ALA A 35 -13.09 -4.44 0.17
CA ALA A 35 -11.92 -4.82 -0.65
C ALA A 35 -12.32 -5.84 -1.72
N GLU A 36 -13.10 -6.88 -1.38
CA GLU A 36 -13.62 -7.86 -2.33
C GLU A 36 -14.46 -7.20 -3.43
N LYS A 37 -15.35 -6.27 -3.06
CA LYS A 37 -16.12 -5.50 -4.03
C LYS A 37 -15.20 -4.66 -4.93
N ALA A 38 -14.18 -4.01 -4.37
CA ALA A 38 -13.23 -3.22 -5.15
C ALA A 38 -12.43 -4.07 -6.15
N LEU A 39 -12.12 -5.35 -5.83
CA LEU A 39 -11.53 -6.28 -6.79
C LEU A 39 -12.50 -6.58 -7.93
N VAL A 40 -13.75 -6.95 -7.61
CA VAL A 40 -14.78 -7.24 -8.63
C VAL A 40 -14.99 -6.05 -9.56
N ASP A 41 -15.14 -4.85 -8.99
CA ASP A 41 -15.35 -3.63 -9.75
C ASP A 41 -14.11 -3.23 -10.58
N SER A 42 -12.90 -3.65 -10.18
CA SER A 42 -11.65 -3.37 -10.91
C SER A 42 -11.42 -4.32 -12.09
N LYS A 43 -11.84 -5.59 -11.97
CA LYS A 43 -11.70 -6.61 -13.03
C LYS A 43 -12.39 -6.25 -14.35
N ILE A 44 -13.40 -5.39 -14.30
CA ILE A 44 -14.11 -4.95 -15.51
C ILE A 44 -13.52 -3.68 -16.14
N LEU A 45 -12.52 -3.06 -15.51
CA LEU A 45 -11.89 -1.85 -16.03
C LEU A 45 -10.92 -2.19 -17.17
N SER A 46 -10.90 -1.33 -18.20
CA SER A 46 -9.89 -1.37 -19.25
C SER A 46 -8.49 -1.40 -18.64
N GLY A 47 -7.60 -2.27 -19.11
CA GLY A 47 -6.26 -2.44 -18.56
C GLY A 47 -6.14 -3.43 -17.39
N PHE A 48 -7.25 -3.82 -16.76
CA PHE A 48 -7.29 -4.90 -15.77
C PHE A 48 -8.09 -6.12 -16.26
N SER A 49 -8.99 -5.93 -17.22
CA SER A 49 -9.87 -6.99 -17.74
C SER A 49 -9.16 -8.13 -18.45
N GLU A 50 -7.90 -7.94 -18.83
CA GLU A 50 -7.06 -8.97 -19.45
C GLU A 50 -6.22 -9.75 -18.42
N LEU A 51 -6.21 -9.32 -17.16
CA LEU A 51 -5.51 -10.03 -16.08
C LEU A 51 -6.29 -11.27 -15.65
N ASN A 52 -5.56 -12.31 -15.25
CA ASN A 52 -6.17 -13.52 -14.70
C ASN A 52 -6.76 -13.25 -13.30
N ASP A 53 -7.69 -14.08 -12.86
CA ASP A 53 -8.33 -13.91 -11.55
C ASP A 53 -7.34 -13.99 -10.38
N ASP A 54 -6.28 -14.78 -10.52
CA ASP A 54 -5.20 -14.94 -9.53
C ASP A 54 -4.22 -13.76 -9.51
N SER A 55 -4.31 -12.84 -10.47
CA SER A 55 -3.63 -11.55 -10.42
C SER A 55 -4.22 -10.61 -9.37
N PHE A 56 -5.34 -10.93 -8.73
CA PHE A 56 -5.96 -10.04 -7.75
C PHE A 56 -5.86 -10.64 -6.35
N SER A 57 -5.37 -9.85 -5.39
CA SER A 57 -5.27 -10.32 -4.01
C SER A 57 -5.65 -9.24 -3.01
N ILE A 58 -5.94 -9.69 -1.78
CA ILE A 58 -6.15 -8.81 -0.64
C ILE A 58 -5.06 -9.09 0.38
N THR A 59 -4.28 -8.06 0.70
CA THR A 59 -3.30 -8.11 1.79
C THR A 59 -3.94 -7.54 3.05
N THR A 60 -3.82 -8.27 4.16
CA THR A 60 -4.29 -7.77 5.46
C THR A 60 -3.13 -7.13 6.21
N HIS A 61 -3.28 -5.84 6.47
CA HIS A 61 -2.43 -5.06 7.36
C HIS A 61 -3.11 -4.89 8.71
N TYR A 62 -2.34 -4.63 9.75
CA TYR A 62 -2.88 -4.29 11.06
C TYR A 62 -2.48 -2.87 11.42
N LEU A 63 -3.48 -2.07 11.78
CA LEU A 63 -3.29 -0.68 12.17
C LEU A 63 -2.35 -0.60 13.37
N ASN A 64 -1.33 0.25 13.29
CA ASN A 64 -0.27 0.40 14.29
C ASN A 64 0.45 -0.91 14.67
N ASP A 65 0.64 -1.86 13.76
CA ASP A 65 1.41 -3.08 14.08
C ASP A 65 2.92 -2.82 14.14
N CYS A 66 3.44 -2.03 13.19
CA CYS A 66 4.86 -1.68 13.10
C CYS A 66 5.22 -0.46 13.96
N ALA A 67 4.47 -0.30 15.03
CA ALA A 67 4.40 0.88 15.84
C ALA A 67 5.49 0.85 16.91
N HIS A 68 6.59 1.58 16.69
CA HIS A 68 7.59 1.87 17.73
C HIS A 68 7.13 3.01 18.65
N ILE A 69 5.89 2.89 19.11
CA ILE A 69 5.21 3.81 20.02
C ILE A 69 4.92 3.00 21.28
N GLY A 70 5.13 3.62 22.45
CA GLY A 70 4.94 2.97 23.75
C GLY A 70 3.53 2.42 23.96
N GLU A 71 3.25 1.91 25.16
CA GLU A 71 2.09 1.05 25.44
C GLU A 71 0.71 1.70 25.19
N ASP A 72 0.61 3.03 25.09
CA ASP A 72 -0.62 3.78 24.83
C ASP A 72 -0.91 3.97 23.33
N ILE A 73 -1.27 2.89 22.64
CA ILE A 73 -1.66 2.91 21.22
C ILE A 73 -3.18 2.92 21.06
N ASN A 74 -3.71 3.97 20.44
CA ASN A 74 -5.11 4.03 20.01
C ASN A 74 -5.28 3.47 18.58
N TYR A 75 -6.20 2.51 18.41
CA TYR A 75 -6.55 1.90 17.13
C TYR A 75 -7.81 2.51 16.47
N GLU A 76 -8.33 3.61 17.01
CA GLU A 76 -9.46 4.33 16.43
C GLU A 76 -9.10 4.95 15.07
N ILE A 77 -9.99 4.78 14.10
CA ILE A 77 -9.90 5.43 12.79
C ILE A 77 -10.81 6.65 12.83
N VAL A 78 -10.24 7.83 12.63
CA VAL A 78 -10.99 9.10 12.66
C VAL A 78 -11.21 9.58 11.23
N ASN A 79 -12.47 9.89 10.89
CA ASN A 79 -12.87 10.42 9.57
C ASN A 79 -12.39 9.57 8.38
N ASN A 80 -12.31 8.24 8.55
CA ASN A 80 -11.79 7.30 7.55
C ASN A 80 -10.37 7.61 7.06
N LYS A 81 -9.58 8.37 7.83
CA LYS A 81 -8.18 8.68 7.48
C LYS A 81 -7.22 7.85 8.29
N ILE A 82 -6.22 7.31 7.61
CA ILE A 82 -5.04 6.68 8.21
C ILE A 82 -3.79 7.23 7.52
N TYR A 83 -2.62 6.90 8.05
CA TYR A 83 -1.34 7.40 7.58
C TYR A 83 -0.44 6.22 7.24
N GLY A 84 -0.09 6.07 5.96
CA GLY A 84 0.82 5.03 5.50
C GLY A 84 2.24 5.56 5.45
N VAL A 85 3.15 4.97 6.22
CA VAL A 85 4.58 5.18 6.04
C VAL A 85 5.02 4.34 4.86
N TRP A 86 5.45 5.00 3.79
CA TRP A 86 5.83 4.37 2.55
C TRP A 86 7.34 4.44 2.33
N TYR A 87 7.83 3.52 1.51
CA TYR A 87 9.16 3.58 0.93
C TYR A 87 9.08 3.49 -0.59
N ASP A 88 10.05 4.11 -1.26
CA ASP A 88 10.19 4.09 -2.71
C ASP A 88 11.65 4.33 -3.10
N TYR A 89 12.33 3.32 -3.62
CA TYR A 89 13.73 3.43 -4.04
C TYR A 89 14.04 2.54 -5.24
N ASP A 90 14.93 3.01 -6.10
CA ASP A 90 15.38 2.25 -7.27
C ASP A 90 16.34 1.13 -6.86
N ILE A 91 16.08 -0.07 -7.37
CA ILE A 91 16.96 -1.23 -7.29
C ILE A 91 18.03 -1.11 -8.38
N ASP A 92 17.62 -0.73 -9.59
CA ASP A 92 18.46 -0.46 -10.77
C ASP A 92 17.72 0.49 -11.74
N ASP A 93 18.30 0.73 -12.93
CA ASP A 93 17.75 1.64 -13.95
C ASP A 93 16.34 1.25 -14.46
N TYR A 94 15.86 0.05 -14.15
CA TYR A 94 14.61 -0.51 -14.65
C TYR A 94 13.59 -0.83 -13.56
N TYR A 95 14.03 -1.01 -12.32
CA TYR A 95 13.17 -1.52 -11.25
C TYR A 95 13.21 -0.67 -10.00
N THR A 96 12.02 -0.36 -9.50
CA THR A 96 11.79 0.39 -8.29
C THR A 96 11.09 -0.48 -7.25
N CYS A 97 11.56 -0.42 -6.00
CA CYS A 97 10.96 -1.09 -4.87
C CYS A 97 10.12 -0.09 -4.08
N LEU A 98 8.82 -0.33 -4.00
CA LEU A 98 7.91 0.54 -3.25
C LEU A 98 6.87 -0.24 -2.45
N GLY A 99 6.36 0.39 -1.40
CA GLY A 99 5.30 -0.18 -0.57
C GLY A 99 5.08 0.59 0.72
N TYR A 100 4.24 0.02 1.60
CA TYR A 100 3.99 0.57 2.93
C TYR A 100 4.68 -0.27 4.00
N ILE A 101 5.50 0.37 4.84
CA ILE A 101 6.16 -0.26 5.99
C ILE A 101 5.15 -0.42 7.14
N GLY A 102 4.23 0.52 7.27
CA GLY A 102 3.22 0.50 8.33
C GLY A 102 2.07 1.46 8.07
N LEU A 103 0.90 1.11 8.62
CA LEU A 103 -0.31 1.92 8.57
C LEU A 103 -0.67 2.40 9.97
N PHE A 104 -0.92 3.70 10.12
CA PHE A 104 -1.05 4.35 11.42
C PHE A 104 -2.36 5.12 11.56
N SER A 105 -2.95 5.07 12.76
CA SER A 105 -4.20 5.78 13.07
C SER A 105 -4.06 7.30 13.14
N THR A 106 -2.84 7.81 13.39
CA THR A 106 -2.57 9.25 13.51
C THR A 106 -1.26 9.63 12.82
N LEU A 107 -1.16 10.88 12.36
CA LEU A 107 0.08 11.41 11.78
C LEU A 107 1.24 11.32 12.78
N LYS A 108 0.99 11.66 14.04
CA LYS A 108 1.98 11.58 15.13
C LYS A 108 2.60 10.19 15.28
N TYR A 109 1.80 9.13 15.08
CA TYR A 109 2.29 7.76 15.13
C TYR A 109 3.15 7.43 13.90
N ALA A 110 2.72 7.84 12.71
CA ALA A 110 3.52 7.70 11.49
C ALA A 110 4.85 8.47 11.56
N GLU A 111 4.86 9.69 12.10
CA GLU A 111 6.07 10.50 12.31
C GLU A 111 7.05 9.84 13.28
N LYS A 112 6.56 9.21 14.36
CA LYS A 112 7.44 8.45 15.25
C LYS A 112 8.03 7.21 14.57
N ALA A 113 7.23 6.53 13.76
CA ALA A 113 7.68 5.36 13.02
C ALA A 113 8.71 5.73 11.95
N ILE A 114 8.49 6.82 11.19
CA ILE A 114 9.45 7.24 10.15
C ILE A 114 10.80 7.66 10.75
N GLU A 115 10.83 8.32 11.91
CA GLU A 115 12.09 8.64 12.60
C GLU A 115 12.88 7.38 12.99
N TRP A 116 12.20 6.31 13.36
CA TRP A 116 12.85 5.01 13.58
C TRP A 116 13.33 4.38 12.28
N TYR A 117 12.50 4.34 11.24
CA TYR A 117 12.90 3.71 9.97
C TYR A 117 14.06 4.41 9.27
N LYS A 118 14.20 5.73 9.44
CA LYS A 118 15.38 6.48 8.96
C LYS A 118 16.71 5.91 9.48
N THR A 119 16.71 5.17 10.59
CA THR A 119 17.94 4.56 11.12
C THR A 119 18.29 3.22 10.47
N TRP A 120 17.39 2.64 9.66
CA TRP A 120 17.63 1.37 8.97
C TRP A 120 18.69 1.54 7.88
N ASP A 121 19.56 0.53 7.75
CA ASP A 121 20.71 0.62 6.83
C ASP A 121 20.31 0.82 5.37
N ILE A 122 19.16 0.29 4.95
CA ILE A 122 18.67 0.45 3.57
C ILE A 122 18.46 1.92 3.20
N PHE A 123 17.96 2.75 4.12
CA PHE A 123 17.74 4.17 3.87
C PHE A 123 18.99 5.03 4.08
N LYS A 124 20.07 4.45 4.64
CA LYS A 124 21.41 5.06 4.58
C LYS A 124 22.03 4.89 3.20
N VAL A 125 21.65 3.84 2.47
CA VAL A 125 22.16 3.54 1.12
C VAL A 125 21.37 4.30 0.05
N HIS A 126 20.03 4.21 0.09
CA HIS A 126 19.17 4.79 -0.93
C HIS A 126 18.75 6.25 -0.65
N GLY A 127 18.94 6.73 0.58
CA GLY A 127 18.53 8.07 0.99
C GLY A 127 17.24 8.07 1.81
N ILE A 128 17.07 9.10 2.64
CA ILE A 128 15.89 9.27 3.50
C ILE A 128 14.68 9.85 2.76
N GLU A 129 14.92 10.43 1.58
CA GLU A 129 13.91 10.91 0.64
C GLU A 129 13.08 9.75 0.06
N CYS A 130 13.62 8.53 0.09
CA CYS A 130 12.94 7.29 -0.25
C CYS A 130 11.96 6.82 0.83
N LEU A 131 11.69 7.65 1.85
CA LEU A 131 10.72 7.41 2.91
C LEU A 131 9.77 8.60 3.02
N GLY A 132 8.48 8.32 3.18
CA GLY A 132 7.49 9.36 3.41
C GLY A 132 6.24 8.87 4.12
N ILE A 133 5.30 9.80 4.28
CA ILE A 133 4.00 9.55 4.89
C ILE A 133 2.92 10.00 3.92
N ASN A 134 2.04 9.08 3.54
CA ASN A 134 0.84 9.39 2.77
C ASN A 134 -0.38 9.41 3.70
N THR A 135 -1.27 10.38 3.48
CA THR A 135 -2.61 10.30 4.05
C THR A 135 -3.47 9.41 3.17
N ILE A 136 -3.98 8.33 3.73
CA ILE A 136 -4.83 7.35 3.03
C ILE A 136 -6.27 7.56 3.49
N THR A 137 -7.18 7.70 2.52
CA THR A 137 -8.62 7.69 2.78
C THR A 137 -9.14 6.28 2.57
N LEU A 138 -9.66 5.67 3.64
CA LEU A 138 -10.21 4.33 3.60
C LEU A 138 -11.50 4.26 2.80
N ASN A 139 -11.74 3.08 2.23
CA ASN A 139 -12.91 2.72 1.44
C ASN A 139 -13.06 3.51 0.14
N LEU A 140 -12.02 4.24 -0.25
CA LEU A 140 -11.91 4.87 -1.55
C LEU A 140 -11.12 3.95 -2.48
N ARG A 141 -11.72 3.59 -3.60
CA ARG A 141 -11.02 2.86 -4.68
C ARG A 141 -10.00 3.81 -5.31
N GLY A 142 -8.76 3.35 -5.45
CA GLY A 142 -7.66 4.14 -6.00
C GLY A 142 -7.77 4.41 -7.50
N TRP A 143 -8.48 3.54 -8.23
CA TRP A 143 -8.60 3.62 -9.69
C TRP A 143 -10.05 3.81 -10.08
N THR A 144 -10.31 4.72 -11.02
CA THR A 144 -11.66 4.97 -11.55
C THR A 144 -11.78 4.57 -13.01
N GLU A 145 -10.67 4.68 -13.74
CA GLU A 145 -10.46 4.30 -15.13
C GLU A 145 -9.16 3.49 -15.12
N GLY A 146 -9.17 2.22 -15.54
CA GLY A 146 -7.92 1.44 -15.61
C GLY A 146 -7.03 1.91 -16.76
N PHE A 147 -5.91 1.24 -17.04
CA PHE A 147 -4.99 1.67 -18.11
C PHE A 147 -5.74 1.88 -19.42
N ILE A 148 -5.84 3.13 -19.83
CA ILE A 148 -6.33 3.49 -21.15
C ILE A 148 -5.18 3.16 -22.09
N THR A 149 -5.35 2.10 -22.87
CA THR A 149 -4.48 1.88 -24.02
C THR A 149 -4.74 3.02 -25.00
N ILE A 150 -3.83 3.99 -25.06
CA ILE A 150 -3.85 4.98 -26.13
C ILE A 150 -3.33 4.25 -27.37
N TYR A 151 -4.22 3.94 -28.30
CA TYR A 151 -3.81 3.48 -29.63
C TYR A 151 -3.38 4.71 -30.45
N ASP A 152 -2.19 4.66 -31.03
CA ASP A 152 -1.76 5.57 -32.10
C ASP A 152 -2.58 5.33 -33.39
#